data_AF-G5F149-F1
#
_entry.id   AF-G5F149-F1
#
_cell.length_a   1.000
_cell.length_b   1.000
_cell.length_c   1.000
_cell.angle_alpha   90.00
_cell.angle_beta   90.00
_cell.angle_gamma   90.00
#
_symmetry.space_group_name_H-M   'P 1'
#
loop_
_entity.id
_entity.type
_entity.pdbx_description
1 polymer ?
#
loop_
_entity_poly.entity_id
_entity_poly.type
_entity_poly.pdbx_seq_one_letter_code
_entity_poly.pdbx_strand_id
1 'polypeptide(L)'
;MANANLNRKAAEFMRGRNGADELAVCAGLLALVLAIVDVFARQVWLTVVVVLLVAYAVFRIVSPDVAARRKENEAVMERLGPARLWLRNPPAALKESREYKHARCPRCNQVVRVPRGKGLVRVTCPRCGEKFELRS
;
A
#
# COMPACT_ATOMS: atom_id res chain seq x y z
N MET A 1 -28.53 23.62 4.77
CA MET A 1 -29.28 22.49 4.16
C MET A 1 -28.84 22.15 2.72
N ALA A 2 -28.25 23.08 1.94
CA ALA A 2 -27.78 22.80 0.57
C ALA A 2 -26.67 21.72 0.47
N ASN A 3 -25.74 21.70 1.44
CA ASN A 3 -24.62 20.73 1.45
C ASN A 3 -25.07 19.26 1.59
N ALA A 4 -26.19 19.00 2.28
CA ALA A 4 -26.72 17.66 2.46
C ALA A 4 -27.25 17.06 1.13
N ASN A 5 -27.84 17.89 0.27
CA ASN A 5 -28.33 17.46 -1.04
C ASN A 5 -27.20 17.21 -2.04
N LEU A 6 -26.14 18.02 -2.03
CA LEU A 6 -24.97 17.82 -2.88
C LEU A 6 -24.24 16.52 -2.52
N ASN A 7 -24.01 16.27 -1.23
CA ASN A 7 -23.35 15.05 -0.77
C ASN A 7 -24.16 13.79 -1.12
N ARG A 8 -25.50 13.84 -1.03
CA ARG A 8 -26.37 12.72 -1.44
C ARG A 8 -26.27 12.44 -2.94
N LYS A 9 -26.34 13.48 -3.78
CA LYS A 9 -26.21 13.35 -5.24
C LYS A 9 -24.83 12.83 -5.64
N ALA A 10 -23.77 13.30 -4.99
CA ALA A 10 -22.41 12.82 -5.20
C ALA A 10 -22.27 11.34 -4.77
N ALA A 11 -22.85 10.96 -3.64
CA ALA A 11 -22.85 9.57 -3.18
C ALA A 11 -23.63 8.65 -4.12
N GLU A 12 -24.78 9.09 -4.64
CA GLU A 12 -25.56 8.39 -5.67
C GLU A 12 -24.80 8.23 -6.97
N PHE A 13 -24.10 9.28 -7.42
CA PHE A 13 -23.20 9.18 -8.57
C PHE A 13 -22.09 8.17 -8.30
N MET A 14 -21.47 8.15 -7.12
CA MET A 14 -20.41 7.20 -6.83
C MET A 14 -20.88 5.74 -6.63
N ARG A 15 -22.19 5.47 -6.55
CA ARG A 15 -22.70 4.08 -6.46
C ARG A 15 -22.42 3.34 -7.77
N GLY A 16 -21.78 2.17 -7.65
CA GLY A 16 -21.43 1.30 -8.78
C GLY A 16 -20.17 1.72 -9.55
N ARG A 17 -19.43 2.72 -9.08
CA ARG A 17 -18.12 3.11 -9.62
C ARG A 17 -16.98 2.52 -8.79
N ASN A 18 -15.77 2.54 -9.34
CA ASN A 18 -14.60 1.91 -8.72
C ASN A 18 -14.19 2.56 -7.39
N GLY A 19 -14.26 3.90 -7.31
CA GLY A 19 -13.83 4.63 -6.13
C GLY A 19 -12.30 4.78 -6.04
N ALA A 20 -11.81 5.26 -4.89
CA ALA A 20 -10.38 5.45 -4.65
C ALA A 20 -9.68 4.11 -4.34
N ASP A 21 -9.21 3.43 -5.40
CA ASP A 21 -8.43 2.20 -5.29
C ASP A 21 -6.94 2.47 -4.95
N GLU A 22 -6.20 1.42 -4.58
CA GLU A 22 -4.79 1.53 -4.14
C GLU A 22 -3.91 2.16 -5.24
N LEU A 23 -4.18 1.88 -6.52
CA LEU A 23 -3.48 2.47 -7.66
C LEU A 23 -3.80 3.95 -7.88
N ALA A 24 -5.06 4.38 -7.74
CA ALA A 24 -5.46 5.77 -7.83
C ALA A 24 -4.83 6.59 -6.70
N VAL A 25 -4.75 6.03 -5.49
CA VAL A 25 -4.03 6.65 -4.37
C VAL A 25 -2.52 6.75 -4.67
N CYS A 26 -1.89 5.69 -5.18
CA CYS A 26 -0.48 5.73 -5.56
C CYS A 26 -0.20 6.77 -6.66
N ALA A 27 -1.05 6.84 -7.70
CA ALA A 27 -0.94 7.84 -8.75
C ALA A 27 -1.14 9.26 -8.21
N GLY A 28 -2.08 9.46 -7.29
CA GLY A 28 -2.30 10.75 -6.62
C GLY A 28 -1.12 11.17 -5.74
N LEU A 29 -0.54 10.25 -4.96
CA LEU A 29 0.66 10.51 -4.16
C LEU A 29 1.86 10.84 -5.04
N LEU A 30 2.06 10.10 -6.13
CA LEU A 30 3.11 10.39 -7.10
C LEU A 30 2.93 11.76 -7.74
N ALA A 31 1.69 12.11 -8.13
CA ALA A 31 1.37 13.43 -8.67
C ALA A 31 1.67 14.53 -7.65
N LEU A 32 1.35 14.32 -6.36
CA LEU A 32 1.65 15.27 -5.30
C LEU A 32 3.16 15.49 -5.12
N VAL A 33 3.95 14.41 -5.07
CA VAL A 33 5.41 14.50 -4.97
C VAL A 33 6.00 15.22 -6.17
N LEU A 34 5.56 14.87 -7.38
CA LEU A 34 6.00 15.54 -8.60
C LEU A 34 5.58 17.01 -8.63
N ALA A 35 4.38 17.36 -8.17
CA ALA A 35 3.96 18.75 -8.05
C ALA A 35 4.86 19.56 -7.11
N ILE A 36 5.28 18.98 -5.97
CA ILE A 36 6.24 19.63 -5.06
C ILE A 36 7.58 19.87 -5.78
N VAL A 37 8.06 18.90 -6.55
CA VAL A 37 9.29 19.05 -7.35
C VAL A 37 9.11 20.11 -8.44
N ASP A 38 7.93 20.18 -9.07
CA ASP A 38 7.61 21.15 -10.12
C ASP A 38 7.70 22.59 -9.64
N VAL A 39 7.31 22.86 -8.39
CA VAL A 39 7.43 24.18 -7.76
C VAL A 39 8.86 24.70 -7.83
N PHE A 40 9.85 23.83 -7.69
CA PHE A 40 11.27 24.20 -7.76
C PHE A 40 11.84 24.12 -9.18
N ALA A 41 11.44 23.11 -9.96
CA ALA A 41 11.97 22.87 -11.30
C ALA A 41 11.41 23.85 -12.36
N ARG A 42 10.15 24.30 -12.19
CA ARG A 42 9.40 25.17 -13.12
C ARG A 42 9.46 24.70 -14.58
N GLN A 43 9.33 23.39 -14.80
CA GLN A 43 9.44 22.77 -16.11
C GLN A 43 8.06 22.40 -16.65
N VAL A 44 7.67 22.97 -17.79
CA VAL A 44 6.33 22.78 -18.39
C VAL A 44 6.01 21.30 -18.65
N TRP A 45 7.00 20.50 -19.06
CA TRP A 45 6.80 19.07 -19.30
C TRP A 45 6.43 18.31 -18.01
N LEU A 46 6.97 18.73 -16.87
CA LEU A 46 6.72 18.10 -15.58
C LEU A 46 5.31 18.45 -15.09
N THR A 47 4.87 19.69 -15.30
CA THR A 47 3.47 20.09 -15.08
C THR A 47 2.49 19.24 -15.90
N VAL A 48 2.79 18.98 -17.18
CA VAL A 48 1.95 18.12 -18.04
C VAL A 48 1.88 16.70 -17.48
N VAL A 49 3.00 16.13 -17.03
CA VAL A 49 3.02 14.79 -16.40
C VAL A 49 2.15 14.75 -15.14
N VAL A 50 2.24 15.77 -14.28
CA VAL A 50 1.41 15.88 -13.07
C VAL A 50 -0.07 15.91 -13.43
N VAL A 51 -0.46 16.75 -14.40
CA VAL A 51 -1.85 16.86 -14.85
C VAL A 51 -2.36 15.52 -15.41
N LEU A 52 -1.54 14.81 -16.19
CA LEU A 52 -1.90 13.50 -16.72
C LEU A 52 -2.09 12.45 -15.62
N LEU A 53 -1.24 12.46 -14.59
CA LEU A 53 -1.38 11.56 -13.45
C LEU A 53 -2.64 11.84 -12.63
N VAL A 54 -2.98 13.11 -12.42
CA VAL A 54 -4.23 13.50 -11.75
C VAL A 54 -5.44 13.09 -12.59
N ALA A 55 -5.43 13.38 -13.89
CA ALA A 55 -6.49 12.99 -14.81
C ALA A 55 -6.69 11.47 -14.81
N TYR A 56 -5.60 10.70 -14.79
CA TYR A 56 -5.64 9.24 -14.69
C TYR A 56 -6.23 8.74 -13.37
N ALA A 57 -5.86 9.35 -12.23
CA ALA A 57 -6.43 9.01 -10.93
C ALA A 57 -7.95 9.28 -10.90
N VAL A 58 -8.40 10.42 -11.44
CA VAL A 58 -9.83 10.76 -11.55
C VAL A 58 -10.55 9.79 -12.48
N PHE A 59 -9.99 9.48 -13.64
CA PHE A 59 -10.54 8.49 -14.56
C PHE A 59 -10.77 7.14 -13.87
N ARG A 60 -9.79 6.66 -13.10
CA ARG A 60 -9.92 5.41 -12.35
C ARG A 60 -10.98 5.44 -11.27
N ILE A 61 -11.14 6.56 -10.57
CA ILE A 61 -12.17 6.72 -9.52
C ILE A 61 -13.57 6.69 -10.13
N VAL A 62 -13.74 7.34 -11.28
CA VAL A 62 -15.04 7.51 -11.96
C VAL A 62 -15.40 6.33 -12.87
N SER A 63 -14.42 5.47 -13.21
CA SER A 63 -14.57 4.31 -14.09
C SER A 63 -15.73 3.40 -13.67
N PRO A 64 -16.66 3.05 -14.59
CA PRO A 64 -17.78 2.15 -14.32
C PRO A 64 -17.34 0.67 -14.26
N ASP A 65 -16.26 0.29 -14.94
CA ASP A 65 -15.79 -1.10 -14.99
C ASP A 65 -14.99 -1.51 -13.75
N VAL A 66 -15.69 -1.66 -12.62
CA VAL A 66 -15.08 -2.01 -11.32
C VAL A 66 -14.37 -3.36 -11.37
N ALA A 67 -14.94 -4.36 -12.06
CA ALA A 67 -14.37 -5.71 -12.12
C ALA A 67 -13.01 -5.74 -12.86
N ALA A 68 -12.90 -5.01 -13.98
CA ALA A 68 -11.64 -4.91 -14.72
C ALA A 68 -10.57 -4.16 -13.92
N ARG A 69 -10.96 -3.03 -13.28
CA ARG A 69 -10.04 -2.22 -12.46
C ARG A 69 -9.56 -2.96 -11.22
N ARG A 70 -10.41 -3.78 -10.59
CA ARG A 70 -9.99 -4.65 -9.47
C ARG A 70 -8.94 -5.68 -9.90
N LYS A 71 -9.11 -6.34 -11.05
CA LYS A 71 -8.11 -7.27 -11.58
C LYS A 71 -6.76 -6.60 -11.84
N GLU A 72 -6.77 -5.40 -12.43
CA GLU A 72 -5.54 -4.61 -12.62
C GLU A 72 -4.90 -4.24 -11.28
N ASN A 73 -5.70 -3.79 -10.32
CA ASN A 73 -5.19 -3.43 -8.99
C ASN A 73 -4.58 -4.63 -8.28
N GLU A 74 -5.25 -5.78 -8.29
CA GLU A 74 -4.73 -7.02 -7.72
C GLU A 74 -3.44 -7.47 -8.41
N ALA A 75 -3.40 -7.48 -9.74
CA ALA A 75 -2.20 -7.86 -10.49
C ALA A 75 -1.00 -6.95 -10.20
N VAL A 76 -1.23 -5.63 -10.09
CA VAL A 76 -0.15 -4.69 -9.74
C VAL A 76 0.25 -4.83 -8.27
N MET A 77 -0.70 -5.06 -7.37
CA MET A 77 -0.40 -5.24 -5.95
C MET A 77 0.34 -6.55 -5.65
N GLU A 78 0.02 -7.63 -6.36
CA GLU A 78 0.78 -8.88 -6.30
C GLU A 78 2.22 -8.67 -6.78
N ARG A 79 2.41 -7.88 -7.84
CA ARG A 79 3.74 -7.55 -8.37
C ARG A 79 4.53 -6.59 -7.45
N LEU A 80 3.85 -5.71 -6.73
CA LEU A 80 4.46 -4.81 -5.75
C LEU A 80 4.81 -5.51 -4.41
N GLY A 81 4.29 -6.72 -4.17
CA GLY A 81 4.71 -7.59 -3.08
C GLY A 81 4.67 -6.91 -1.68
N PRO A 82 5.71 -7.10 -0.83
CA PRO A 82 5.74 -6.57 0.54
C PRO A 82 5.75 -5.03 0.62
N ALA A 83 6.00 -4.32 -0.50
CA ALA A 83 5.92 -2.85 -0.55
C ALA A 83 4.48 -2.34 -0.32
N ARG A 84 3.47 -3.20 -0.51
CA ARG A 84 2.06 -2.89 -0.25
C ARG A 84 1.80 -2.45 1.20
N LEU A 85 2.46 -3.08 2.18
CA LEU A 85 2.28 -2.73 3.59
C LEU A 85 2.85 -1.35 3.89
N TRP A 86 3.96 -1.01 3.23
CA TRP A 86 4.62 0.30 3.34
C TRP A 86 3.81 1.43 2.69
N LEU A 87 3.15 1.17 1.55
CA LEU A 87 2.31 2.15 0.87
C LEU A 87 0.98 2.41 1.60
N ARG A 88 0.36 1.35 2.15
CA ARG A 88 -0.97 1.43 2.75
C ARG A 88 -0.96 1.86 4.22
N ASN A 89 -0.02 1.35 5.02
CA ASN A 89 0.11 1.67 6.44
C ASN A 89 1.58 1.70 6.86
N PRO A 90 2.34 2.75 6.48
CA PRO A 90 3.74 2.89 6.86
C PRO A 90 3.99 2.76 8.39
N PRO A 91 3.16 3.31 9.31
CA PRO A 91 3.39 3.13 10.74
C PRO A 91 3.18 1.69 11.21
N ALA A 92 2.25 0.94 10.62
CA ALA A 92 2.02 -0.47 10.97
C ALA A 92 3.16 -1.36 10.46
N ALA A 93 3.63 -1.13 9.24
CA ALA A 93 4.79 -1.82 8.68
C ALA A 93 6.07 -1.54 9.50
N LEU A 94 6.26 -0.29 9.93
CA LEU A 94 7.36 0.09 10.79
C LEU A 94 7.25 -0.59 12.17
N LYS A 95 6.04 -0.61 12.77
CA LYS A 95 5.78 -1.29 14.04
C LYS A 95 6.07 -2.78 13.95
N GLU A 96 5.60 -3.45 12.89
CA GLU A 96 5.84 -4.87 12.65
C GLU A 96 7.34 -5.18 12.49
N SER A 97 8.08 -4.36 11.75
CA SER A 97 9.53 -4.52 11.58
C SER A 97 10.34 -4.24 12.86
N ARG A 98 9.80 -3.41 13.76
CA ARG A 98 10.40 -3.08 15.07
C ARG A 98 10.06 -4.11 16.14
N GLU A 99 8.85 -4.65 16.13
CA GLU A 99 8.39 -5.62 17.12
C GLU A 99 8.81 -7.05 16.79
N TYR A 100 8.93 -7.39 15.49
CA TYR A 100 9.19 -8.76 15.06
C TYR A 100 10.39 -8.88 14.10
N LYS A 101 11.05 -10.02 14.17
CA LYS A 101 12.14 -10.47 13.31
C LYS A 101 11.74 -11.81 12.70
N HIS A 102 11.95 -11.93 11.40
CA HIS A 102 11.70 -13.16 10.67
C HIS A 102 12.97 -14.00 10.69
N ALA A 103 12.98 -15.07 11.49
CA ALA A 103 14.10 -16.01 11.59
C ALA A 103 13.78 -17.28 10.80
N ARG A 104 14.79 -17.88 10.15
CA ARG A 104 14.64 -19.18 9.48
C ARG A 104 15.00 -20.29 10.45
N CYS A 105 14.19 -21.34 10.50
CA CYS A 105 14.52 -22.56 11.21
C CYS A 105 15.73 -23.25 10.55
N PRO A 106 16.76 -23.68 11.30
CA PRO A 106 17.96 -24.31 10.74
C PRO A 106 17.69 -25.68 10.09
N ARG A 107 16.58 -26.34 10.46
CA ARG A 107 16.26 -27.71 10.00
C ARG A 107 15.30 -27.74 8.80
N CYS A 108 14.24 -26.93 8.83
CA CYS A 108 13.20 -26.97 7.80
C CYS A 108 13.08 -25.68 6.98
N ASN A 109 13.94 -24.68 7.22
CA ASN A 109 13.93 -23.36 6.57
C ASN A 109 12.61 -22.58 6.65
N GLN A 110 11.66 -23.02 7.49
CA GLN A 110 10.43 -22.29 7.75
C GLN A 110 10.76 -20.93 8.38
N VAL A 111 10.15 -19.87 7.84
CA VAL A 111 10.22 -18.53 8.42
C VAL A 111 9.29 -18.47 9.63
N VAL A 112 9.84 -18.12 10.79
CA VAL A 112 9.14 -17.97 12.06
C VAL A 112 9.27 -16.52 12.53
N ARG A 113 8.16 -15.96 13.02
CA ARG A 113 8.13 -14.64 13.65
C ARG A 113 8.68 -14.72 15.08
N VAL A 114 9.65 -13.87 15.39
CA VAL A 114 10.28 -13.79 16.73
C VAL A 114 10.21 -12.34 17.20
N PRO A 115 9.79 -12.04 18.43
CA PRO A 115 9.81 -10.67 18.94
C PRO A 115 11.24 -10.12 18.97
N ARG A 116 11.43 -8.83 18.74
CA ARG A 116 12.72 -8.11 18.86
C ARG A 116 12.90 -7.52 20.27
N GLY A 117 14.16 -7.31 20.69
CA GLY A 117 14.50 -6.65 21.95
C GLY A 117 14.38 -7.50 23.22
N LYS A 118 14.23 -8.82 23.12
CA LYS A 118 14.09 -9.74 24.26
C LYS A 118 15.39 -10.48 24.62
N GLY A 119 16.51 -10.19 23.94
CA GLY A 119 17.80 -10.84 24.21
C GLY A 119 17.89 -12.25 23.60
N LEU A 120 18.33 -13.23 24.38
CA LEU A 120 18.37 -14.64 23.97
C LEU A 120 16.95 -15.23 24.08
N VAL A 121 16.39 -15.63 22.94
CA VAL A 121 15.06 -16.24 22.87
C VAL A 121 15.19 -17.65 22.34
N ARG A 122 14.59 -18.62 23.06
CA ARG A 122 14.44 -19.99 22.60
C ARG A 122 13.14 -20.11 21.83
N VAL A 123 13.23 -20.39 20.53
CA VAL A 123 12.08 -20.50 19.63
C VAL A 123 11.89 -21.96 19.23
N THR A 124 10.65 -22.42 19.30
CA THR A 124 10.24 -23.75 18.82
C THR A 124 9.65 -23.60 17.43
N CYS A 125 10.16 -24.34 16.44
CA CYS A 125 9.60 -24.32 15.10
C CYS A 125 8.21 -24.99 15.07
N PRO A 126 7.17 -24.34 14.52
CA PRO A 126 5.84 -24.95 14.44
C PRO A 126 5.74 -26.11 13.44
N ARG A 127 6.68 -26.20 12.48
CA ARG A 127 6.68 -27.23 11.43
C ARG A 127 7.41 -28.51 11.86
N CYS A 128 8.60 -28.37 12.45
CA CYS A 128 9.48 -29.52 12.75
C CYS A 128 9.75 -29.72 14.25
N GLY A 129 9.21 -28.86 15.12
CA GLY A 129 9.39 -28.96 16.58
C GLY A 129 10.80 -28.64 17.09
N GLU A 130 11.73 -28.31 16.20
CA GLU A 130 13.12 -28.00 16.53
C GLU A 130 13.21 -26.76 17.45
N LYS A 131 13.97 -26.87 18.54
CA LYS A 131 14.20 -25.79 19.49
C LYS A 131 15.57 -25.19 19.23
N PHE A 132 15.62 -23.90 18.92
CA PHE A 132 16.86 -23.21 18.64
C PHE A 132 16.88 -21.86 19.36
N GLU A 133 18.08 -21.45 19.75
CA GLU A 133 18.32 -20.20 20.45
C GLU A 133 18.81 -19.16 19.45
N LEU A 134 18.22 -17.99 19.51
CA LEU A 134 18.63 -16.88 18.67
C LEU A 134 18.48 -15.55 19.39
N ARG A 135 19.35 -14.62 19.01
CA ARG A 135 19.32 -13.26 19.54
C ARG A 135 18.24 -12.47 18.81
N SER A 136 17.25 -12.06 19.59
CA SER A 136 16.11 -11.20 19.26
C SER A 136 16.57 -9.86 18.69
#